data_AF-A0AAW2WK12-F1
#
_entry.id   AF-A0AAW2WK12-F1
#
_cell.length_a   1.000
_cell.length_b   1.000
_cell.length_c   1.000
_cell.angle_alpha   90.00
_cell.angle_beta   90.00
_cell.angle_gamma   90.00
#
_symmetry.space_group_name_H-M   'P 1'
#
loop_
_entity.id
_entity.type
_entity.pdbx_description
1 polymer ?
#
loop_
_entity_poly.entity_id
_entity_poly.type
_entity_poly.pdbx_seq_one_letter_code
_entity_poly.pdbx_strand_id
1 'polypeptide(L)'
;MQVISHCSLAVRDLSNLVKPDDIISSEHLTTLLAIVPKYSQKDWLSSYETLTTYVVPRSSKKLHEDNEYALYTVTLFIRDADNFRTKARERNFQIRDFEYNPETQESRKQELEKLNQDQETLRSSLLQWCYTSYGEEDYHSVQEDTKMF
;
A
#
# COMPACT_ATOMS: atom_id res chain seq x y z
N MET A 1 -5.39 -8.65 10.25
CA MET A 1 -6.61 -7.93 9.82
C MET A 1 -6.19 -6.53 9.44
N GLN A 2 -5.88 -6.29 8.16
CA GLN A 2 -5.57 -4.93 7.70
C GLN A 2 -6.84 -4.09 7.83
N VAL A 3 -6.77 -3.03 8.63
CA VAL A 3 -7.85 -2.06 8.75
C VAL A 3 -7.93 -1.38 7.38
N ILE A 4 -8.94 -1.76 6.58
CA ILE A 4 -9.22 -1.07 5.33
C ILE A 4 -9.79 0.29 5.73
N SER A 5 -8.93 1.30 5.81
CA SER A 5 -9.35 2.67 6.04
C SER A 5 -10.23 3.09 4.86
N HIS A 6 -11.54 3.22 5.10
CA HIS A 6 -12.55 3.72 4.14
C HIS A 6 -12.45 5.23 3.90
N CYS A 7 -11.23 5.77 3.82
CA CYS A 7 -11.02 7.18 3.51
C CYS A 7 -10.83 7.36 2.00
N SER A 8 -11.45 8.42 1.46
CA SER A 8 -11.27 8.89 0.08
C SER A 8 -9.78 8.98 -0.28
N LEU A 9 -9.42 8.60 -1.52
CA LEU A 9 -8.05 8.74 -2.05
C LEU A 9 -7.47 10.15 -1.85
N ALA A 10 -8.32 11.18 -1.79
CA ALA A 10 -7.93 12.56 -1.55
C ALA A 10 -7.21 12.79 -0.21
N VAL A 11 -7.42 11.96 0.82
CA VAL A 11 -6.86 12.14 2.19
C VAL A 11 -6.15 10.88 2.70
N ARG A 12 -6.22 9.77 1.97
CA ARG A 12 -5.67 8.48 2.37
C ARG A 12 -4.13 8.44 2.26
N ASP A 13 -3.49 7.66 3.13
CA ASP A 13 -2.10 7.26 2.94
C ASP A 13 -1.94 6.40 1.68
N LEU A 14 -1.16 6.90 0.72
CA LEU A 14 -0.94 6.28 -0.58
C LEU A 14 0.20 5.25 -0.54
N SER A 15 0.97 5.18 0.54
CA SER A 15 2.17 4.32 0.65
C SER A 15 1.87 2.83 0.47
N ASN A 16 0.64 2.39 0.77
CA ASN A 16 0.22 0.99 0.62
C ASN A 16 -0.39 0.70 -0.76
N LEU A 17 -0.62 1.71 -1.59
CA LEU A 17 -1.23 1.59 -2.92
C LEU A 17 -0.20 1.69 -4.05
N VAL A 18 1.03 2.09 -3.73
CA VAL A 18 2.12 2.34 -4.67
C VAL A 18 3.17 1.25 -4.47
N LYS A 19 3.51 0.53 -5.53
CA LYS A 19 4.62 -0.45 -5.48
C LYS A 19 5.94 0.25 -5.81
N PRO A 20 7.09 -0.27 -5.34
CA PRO A 20 8.41 0.22 -5.74
C PRO A 20 8.57 0.33 -7.27
N ASP A 21 8.08 -0.66 -8.01
CA ASP A 21 8.16 -0.69 -9.48
C ASP A 21 7.32 0.40 -10.17
N ASP A 22 6.38 1.01 -9.46
CA ASP A 22 5.55 2.10 -9.96
C ASP A 22 6.26 3.47 -9.85
N ILE A 23 7.39 3.55 -9.13
CA ILE A 23 8.11 4.79 -8.87
C ILE A 23 9.47 4.79 -9.55
N ILE A 24 9.67 5.80 -10.39
CA ILE A 24 10.97 6.15 -10.95
C ILE A 24 11.47 7.39 -10.22
N SER A 25 12.55 7.25 -9.46
CA SER A 25 13.30 8.34 -8.85
C SER A 25 14.76 8.28 -9.30
N SER A 26 15.22 9.31 -10.01
CA SER A 26 16.62 9.47 -10.41
C SER A 26 17.07 10.93 -10.24
N GLU A 27 18.32 11.25 -10.58
CA GLU A 27 18.86 12.62 -10.49
C GLU A 27 18.04 13.65 -11.27
N HIS A 28 17.34 13.23 -12.32
CA HIS A 28 16.62 14.13 -13.22
C HIS A 28 15.14 13.82 -13.36
N LEU A 29 14.69 12.62 -12.97
CA LEU A 29 13.31 12.19 -13.09
C LEU A 29 12.68 11.99 -11.72
N THR A 30 11.43 12.39 -11.62
CA THR A 30 10.58 12.11 -10.47
C THR A 30 9.24 11.58 -10.94
N THR A 31 8.61 10.78 -10.07
CA THR A 31 7.26 10.27 -10.28
C THR A 31 6.32 10.95 -9.30
N LEU A 32 5.27 11.58 -9.81
CA LEU A 32 4.24 12.21 -9.00
C LEU A 32 2.97 11.34 -9.01
N LEU A 33 2.20 11.45 -7.93
CA LEU A 33 0.92 10.78 -7.79
C LEU A 33 -0.22 11.77 -8.10
N ALA A 34 -1.03 11.45 -9.09
CA ALA A 34 -2.18 12.26 -9.49
C ALA A 34 -3.49 11.60 -9.03
N ILE A 35 -4.25 12.33 -8.24
CA ILE A 35 -5.61 11.98 -7.83
C ILE A 35 -6.57 12.69 -8.80
N VAL A 36 -7.26 11.89 -9.59
CA VAL A 36 -8.08 12.35 -10.71
C VAL A 36 -9.54 11.97 -10.45
N PRO A 37 -10.49 12.91 -10.49
CA PRO A 37 -11.91 12.58 -10.37
C PRO A 37 -12.34 11.58 -11.46
N LYS A 38 -13.20 10.63 -11.10
CA LYS A 38 -13.62 9.55 -12.02
C LYS A 38 -14.20 10.06 -13.34
N TYR A 39 -14.96 11.15 -13.29
CA TYR A 39 -15.53 11.79 -14.48
C TYR A 39 -14.47 12.45 -15.38
N SER A 40 -13.30 12.81 -14.85
CA SER A 40 -12.21 13.47 -15.58
C SER A 40 -11.06 12.53 -15.99
N GLN A 41 -11.17 11.21 -15.77
CA GLN A 41 -10.11 10.26 -16.18
C GLN A 41 -9.78 10.37 -17.68
N LYS A 42 -10.78 10.59 -18.53
CA LYS A 42 -10.57 10.78 -19.98
C LYS A 42 -9.80 12.06 -20.28
N ASP A 43 -10.15 13.17 -19.61
CA ASP A 43 -9.44 14.45 -19.77
C ASP A 43 -7.98 14.30 -19.31
N TRP A 44 -7.76 13.67 -18.15
CA TRP A 44 -6.40 13.36 -17.67
C TRP A 44 -5.59 12.62 -18.73
N LEU A 45 -6.06 11.46 -19.20
CA LEU A 45 -5.34 10.63 -20.16
C LEU A 45 -5.07 11.36 -21.49
N SER A 46 -5.93 12.29 -21.89
CA SER A 46 -5.77 13.07 -23.12
C SER A 46 -4.89 14.31 -22.98
N SER A 47 -4.65 14.79 -21.76
CA SER A 47 -4.04 16.12 -21.53
C SER A 47 -2.76 16.10 -20.70
N TYR A 48 -2.53 15.08 -19.86
CA TYR A 48 -1.43 15.09 -18.90
C TYR A 48 -0.05 15.29 -19.57
N GLU A 49 0.17 14.72 -20.75
CA GLU A 49 1.42 14.84 -21.53
C GLU A 49 1.70 16.27 -22.00
N THR A 50 0.68 17.12 -22.03
CA THR A 50 0.74 18.50 -22.54
C THR A 50 0.61 19.55 -21.44
N LEU A 51 0.48 19.14 -20.18
CA LEU A 51 0.39 20.07 -19.05
C LEU A 51 1.67 20.88 -18.90
N THR A 52 2.83 20.25 -19.12
CA THR A 52 4.14 20.91 -19.17
C THR A 52 5.05 20.25 -20.20
N THR A 53 6.17 20.91 -20.53
CA THR A 53 7.08 20.50 -21.60
C THR A 53 7.84 19.21 -21.28
N TYR A 54 8.21 18.99 -20.01
CA TYR A 54 9.10 17.89 -19.63
C TYR A 54 8.37 16.69 -18.98
N VAL A 55 7.16 16.39 -19.44
CA VAL A 55 6.43 15.16 -19.08
C VAL A 55 6.91 14.00 -19.94
N VAL A 56 7.12 12.82 -19.34
CA VAL A 56 7.47 11.61 -20.10
C VAL A 56 6.18 11.04 -20.72
N PRO A 57 6.08 10.90 -22.06
CA PRO A 57 4.88 10.37 -22.70
C PRO A 57 4.62 8.92 -22.32
N ARG A 58 3.35 8.52 -22.27
CA ARG A 58 2.89 7.18 -21.86
C ARG A 58 3.38 6.73 -20.47
N SER A 59 3.84 7.65 -19.63
CA SER A 59 4.30 7.34 -18.27
C SER A 59 3.16 7.21 -17.27
N SER A 60 1.94 7.68 -17.61
CA SER A 60 0.84 7.62 -16.66
C SER A 60 0.22 6.23 -16.58
N LYS A 61 0.20 5.67 -15.38
CA LYS A 61 -0.38 4.35 -15.06
C LYS A 61 -1.40 4.48 -13.95
N LYS A 62 -2.58 3.88 -14.12
CA LYS A 62 -3.59 3.79 -13.06
C LYS A 62 -3.16 2.75 -12.03
N LEU A 63 -3.05 3.15 -10.76
CA LEU A 63 -2.69 2.26 -9.65
C LEU A 63 -3.92 1.76 -8.90
N HIS A 64 -4.85 2.66 -8.62
CA HIS A 64 -6.05 2.37 -7.83
C HIS A 64 -7.22 3.24 -8.28
N GLU A 65 -8.44 2.80 -8.01
CA GLU A 65 -9.67 3.55 -8.24
C GLU A 65 -10.65 3.25 -7.11
N ASP A 66 -11.22 4.29 -6.51
CA ASP A 66 -12.33 4.19 -5.57
C ASP A 66 -13.64 4.66 -6.23
N ASN A 67 -14.67 4.96 -5.43
CA ASN A 67 -15.97 5.37 -5.97
C ASN A 67 -15.94 6.75 -6.65
N GLU A 68 -15.02 7.63 -6.26
CA GLU A 68 -15.01 9.05 -6.65
C GLU A 68 -13.75 9.45 -7.43
N TYR A 69 -12.61 8.81 -7.14
CA TYR A 69 -11.29 9.17 -7.65
C TYR A 69 -10.53 7.96 -8.20
N ALA A 70 -9.59 8.25 -9.09
CA ALA A 70 -8.57 7.32 -9.56
C ALA A 70 -7.18 7.88 -9.26
N LEU A 71 -6.29 7.00 -8.81
CA LEU A 71 -4.89 7.28 -8.55
C LEU A 71 -4.06 6.89 -9.77
N TYR A 72 -3.32 7.85 -10.30
CA TYR A 72 -2.39 7.68 -11.41
C TYR A 72 -0.96 8.02 -10.98
N THR A 73 0.02 7.39 -11.61
CA THR A 73 1.39 7.91 -11.65
C THR A 73 1.56 8.86 -12.83
N VAL A 74 2.61 9.68 -12.79
CA VAL A 74 3.16 10.39 -13.95
C VAL A 74 4.64 10.64 -13.70
N THR A 75 5.48 10.35 -14.69
CA THR A 75 6.92 10.60 -14.61
C THR A 75 7.28 11.83 -15.44
N LEU A 76 8.09 12.71 -14.87
CA LEU A 76 8.53 13.96 -15.49
C LEU A 76 9.89 14.39 -14.95
N PHE A 77 10.48 15.39 -15.60
CA PHE A 77 11.72 15.97 -15.09
C PHE A 77 11.48 16.78 -13.82
N ILE A 78 12.39 16.63 -12.86
CA ILE A 78 12.30 17.29 -11.54
C ILE A 78 12.11 18.81 -11.66
N ARG A 79 12.83 19.45 -12.59
CA ARG A 79 12.74 20.90 -12.83
C ARG A 79 11.35 21.42 -13.18
N ASP A 80 10.48 20.55 -13.71
CA ASP A 80 9.13 20.89 -14.15
C ASP A 80 8.05 20.45 -13.17
N ALA A 81 8.42 19.79 -12.07
CA ALA A 81 7.48 19.22 -11.11
C ALA A 81 6.51 20.28 -10.55
N ASP A 82 7.01 21.45 -10.16
CA ASP A 82 6.18 22.52 -9.58
C ASP A 82 5.25 23.18 -10.61
N ASN A 83 5.75 23.37 -11.82
CA ASN A 83 4.95 23.88 -12.93
C ASN A 83 3.82 22.88 -13.27
N PHE A 84 4.14 21.58 -13.28
CA PHE A 84 3.17 20.53 -13.53
C PHE A 84 2.08 20.49 -12.47
N ARG A 85 2.43 20.60 -11.18
CA ARG A 85 1.44 20.69 -10.08
C ARG A 85 0.49 21.86 -10.25
N THR A 86 1.02 23.01 -10.66
CA THR A 86 0.24 24.22 -10.86
C THR A 86 -0.76 24.01 -12.01
N LYS A 87 -0.28 23.53 -13.16
CA LYS A 87 -1.11 23.24 -14.34
C LYS A 87 -2.14 22.13 -14.12
N ALA A 88 -1.77 21.10 -13.37
CA ALA A 88 -2.67 20.03 -12.96
C ALA A 88 -3.79 20.55 -12.05
N ARG A 89 -3.46 21.43 -11.08
CA ARG A 89 -4.43 22.04 -10.17
C ARG A 89 -5.42 22.95 -10.89
N GLU A 90 -4.99 23.70 -11.90
CA GLU A 90 -5.87 24.50 -12.77
C GLU A 90 -6.96 23.64 -13.45
N ARG A 91 -6.70 22.34 -13.63
CA ARG A 91 -7.64 21.34 -14.19
C ARG A 91 -8.34 20.49 -13.13
N ASN A 92 -8.24 20.85 -11.85
CA ASN A 92 -8.79 20.08 -10.71
C ASN A 92 -8.16 18.69 -10.52
N PHE A 93 -6.94 18.47 -11.01
CA PHE A 93 -6.16 17.29 -10.66
C PHE A 93 -5.32 17.58 -9.42
N GLN A 94 -5.45 16.73 -8.39
CA GLN A 94 -4.68 16.88 -7.17
C GLN A 94 -3.38 16.07 -7.29
N ILE A 95 -2.24 16.76 -7.26
CA ILE A 95 -0.93 16.10 -7.26
C ILE A 95 -0.44 15.95 -5.82
N ARG A 96 -0.04 14.74 -5.46
CA ARG A 96 0.55 14.38 -4.17
C ARG A 96 2.02 14.05 -4.35
N ASP A 97 2.81 14.57 -3.42
CA ASP A 97 4.20 14.18 -3.25
C ASP A 97 4.27 12.75 -2.75
N PHE A 98 5.16 11.98 -3.37
CA PHE A 98 5.53 10.67 -2.89
C PHE A 98 7.04 10.60 -2.85
N GLU A 99 7.59 10.74 -1.65
CA GLU A 99 9.01 10.59 -1.41
C GLU A 99 9.29 9.10 -1.22
N TYR A 100 9.75 8.44 -2.29
CA TYR A 100 10.17 7.06 -2.19
C TYR A 100 11.52 7.00 -1.47
N ASN A 101 11.49 6.67 -0.18
CA ASN A 101 12.69 6.37 0.59
C ASN A 101 12.94 4.84 0.60
N PRO A 102 13.96 4.34 -0.11
CA PRO A 102 14.25 2.91 -0.18
C PRO A 102 14.59 2.30 1.18
N GLU A 103 15.25 3.04 2.09
CA GLU A 103 15.60 2.56 3.43
C GLU A 103 14.35 2.36 4.29
N THR A 104 13.40 3.29 4.21
CA THR A 104 12.13 3.20 4.95
C THR A 104 11.29 2.01 4.48
N GLN A 105 11.33 1.68 3.18
CA GLN A 105 10.59 0.54 2.64
C GLN A 105 11.21 -0.80 3.02
N GLU A 106 12.54 -0.93 2.94
CA GLU A 106 13.23 -2.15 3.34
C GLU A 106 13.03 -2.42 4.84
N SER A 107 13.16 -1.38 5.68
CA SER A 107 12.86 -1.49 7.11
C SER A 107 11.42 -1.93 7.38
N ARG A 108 10.45 -1.35 6.64
CA ARG A 108 9.03 -1.72 6.78
C ARG A 108 8.74 -3.14 6.32
N LYS A 109 9.40 -3.61 5.26
CA LYS A 109 9.30 -4.98 4.78
C LYS A 109 9.83 -5.97 5.82
N GLN A 110 11.00 -5.69 6.40
CA GLN A 110 11.58 -6.50 7.47
C GLN A 110 10.69 -6.53 8.71
N GLU A 111 10.10 -5.41 9.09
CA GLU A 111 9.15 -5.34 10.21
C GLU A 111 7.88 -6.18 9.93
N LEU A 112 7.35 -6.14 8.70
CA LEU A 112 6.19 -6.94 8.31
C LEU A 112 6.50 -8.45 8.33
N GLU A 113 7.66 -8.85 7.82
CA GLU A 113 8.12 -10.25 7.86
C GLU A 113 8.25 -10.74 9.31
N LYS A 114 8.85 -9.92 10.19
CA LYS A 114 8.96 -10.21 11.62
C LYS A 114 7.58 -10.37 12.28
N LEU A 115 6.64 -9.46 12.02
CA LEU A 115 5.29 -9.54 12.58
C LEU A 115 4.53 -10.78 12.13
N ASN A 116 4.71 -11.22 10.88
CA ASN A 116 4.11 -12.46 10.38
C ASN A 116 4.73 -13.69 11.07
N GLN A 117 6.06 -13.70 11.23
CA GLN A 117 6.74 -14.79 11.92
C GLN A 117 6.36 -14.88 13.40
N ASP A 118 6.22 -13.74 14.07
CA ASP A 118 5.74 -13.67 15.44
C ASP A 118 4.30 -14.20 15.54
N GLN A 119 3.41 -13.82 14.61
CA GLN A 119 2.05 -14.35 14.54
C GLN A 119 2.02 -15.87 14.41
N GLU A 120 2.82 -16.43 13.50
CA GLU A 120 2.91 -17.89 13.29
C GLU A 120 3.44 -18.60 14.53
N THR A 121 4.45 -18.01 15.19
CA THR A 121 5.05 -18.55 16.42
C THR A 121 4.05 -18.53 17.58
N LEU A 122 3.33 -17.42 17.78
CA LEU A 122 2.27 -17.33 18.80
C LEU A 122 1.15 -18.32 18.51
N ARG A 123 0.70 -18.42 17.25
CA ARG A 123 -0.35 -19.36 16.84
C ARG A 123 0.07 -20.80 17.12
N SER A 124 1.30 -21.16 16.77
CA SER A 124 1.83 -22.51 16.98
C SER A 124 1.95 -22.83 18.47
N SER A 125 2.44 -21.88 19.27
CA SER A 125 2.54 -22.02 20.72
C SER A 125 1.15 -22.20 21.34
N LEU A 126 0.17 -21.36 20.99
CA LEU A 126 -1.19 -21.48 21.50
C LEU A 126 -1.83 -22.83 21.15
N LEU A 127 -1.64 -23.32 19.93
CA LEU A 127 -2.12 -24.65 19.54
C LEU A 127 -1.47 -25.76 20.37
N GLN A 128 -0.15 -25.71 20.59
CA GLN A 128 0.55 -26.66 21.44
C GLN A 128 0.02 -26.63 22.88
N TRP A 129 -0.20 -25.44 23.46
CA TRP A 129 -0.82 -25.29 24.77
C TRP A 129 -2.22 -25.91 24.82
N CYS A 130 -3.08 -25.67 23.82
CA CYS A 130 -4.38 -26.32 23.75
C CYS A 130 -4.26 -27.84 23.68
N TYR A 131 -3.34 -28.39 22.88
CA TYR A 131 -3.13 -29.83 22.82
C TYR A 131 -2.61 -30.42 24.13
N THR A 132 -1.73 -29.73 24.85
CA THR A 132 -1.25 -30.20 26.16
C THR A 132 -2.37 -30.12 27.20
N SER A 133 -3.10 -29.00 27.27
CA SER A 133 -4.17 -28.82 28.25
C SER A 133 -5.39 -29.71 28.02
N TYR A 134 -5.80 -29.95 26.77
CA TYR A 134 -6.90 -30.86 26.44
C TYR A 134 -6.45 -32.31 26.22
N GLY A 135 -5.15 -32.57 26.01
CA GLY A 135 -4.58 -33.91 25.93
C GLY A 135 -4.26 -34.52 27.30
N GLU A 136 -4.06 -33.69 28.33
CA GLU A 136 -3.94 -34.15 29.73
C GLU A 136 -5.30 -34.47 30.38
N GLU A 137 -6.41 -33.91 29.88
CA GLU A 137 -7.76 -34.24 30.39
C GLU A 137 -8.20 -35.70 30.09
N ASP A 138 -7.55 -36.39 29.15
CA ASP A 138 -7.83 -37.78 28.79
C ASP A 138 -7.02 -38.83 29.59
N TYR A 139 -6.04 -38.42 30.41
CA TYR A 139 -5.25 -39.37 31.22
C TYR A 139 -5.60 -39.35 32.71
N HIS A 140 -6.24 -38.28 33.20
CA HIS A 140 -6.65 -38.21 34.62
C HIS A 140 -8.01 -38.84 34.91
N SER A 141 -8.84 -39.08 33.88
CA SER A 141 -10.12 -39.77 33.99
C SER A 141 -10.02 -41.30 33.83
N VAL A 142 -8.89 -41.83 33.32
CA VAL A 142 -8.70 -43.28 33.09
C VAL A 142 -8.03 -44.00 34.28
N GLN A 143 -7.44 -43.25 35.23
CA GLN A 143 -6.71 -43.85 36.36
C GLN A 143 -7.51 -44.05 37.66
N GLU A 144 -8.71 -43.47 37.81
CA GLU A 144 -9.59 -43.75 38.96
C GLU A 144 -10.50 -44.98 38.76
N ASP A 145 -10.80 -45.38 37.52
CA ASP A 145 -11.69 -46.52 37.25
C ASP A 145 -10.98 -47.90 37.28
N THR A 146 -9.65 -47.95 37.33
CA THR A 146 -8.88 -49.22 37.41
C THR A 146 -8.46 -49.61 38.84
N LYS A 147 -9.07 -48.98 39.86
CA LYS A 147 -8.91 -49.37 41.29
C LYS A 147 -10.18 -49.90 41.94
N MET A 148 -11.25 -50.12 41.19
CA MET A 148 -12.52 -50.64 41.72
C MET A 148 -12.99 -51.96 41.10
N PHE A 149 -12.07 -52.78 40.56
CA PHE A 149 -12.31 -54.19 40.23
C PHE A 149 -11.10 -55.06 40.56
#